data_AF-A0A8T5UPC6-F1
#
_entry.id   AF-A0A8T5UPC6-F1
#
_cell.length_a   1.000
_cell.length_b   1.000
_cell.length_c   1.000
_cell.angle_alpha   90.00
_cell.angle_beta   90.00
_cell.angle_gamma   90.00
#
_symmetry.space_group_name_H-M   'P 1'
#
loop_
_entity.id
_entity.type
_entity.pdbx_description
1 polymer ?
#
loop_
_entity_poly.entity_id
_entity_poly.type
_entity_poly.pdbx_seq_one_letter_code
_entity_poly.pdbx_strand_id
1 'polypeptide(L)'
;MIYIGEDNISDINDFLEASGKIKEINNFDEKIINYENELNTLESERISSQLKVSEAEDKLQELKDKLKGSNNGVEGKIEKENTELKQLLDSISELEINISEKTSEKDELQTERDELVKKSLMILHSTMKKEHQKADKEHARYVELYTQERAKKHDLERKMMNLKMMVYKNYGLRLI
;
A
#
# COMPACT_ATOMS: atom_id res chain seq x y z
N MET A 1 7.20 -3.19 -28.24
CA MET A 1 6.56 -3.91 -27.13
C MET A 1 7.29 -3.45 -25.87
N ILE A 2 6.69 -2.55 -25.09
CA ILE A 2 7.31 -2.08 -23.84
C ILE A 2 7.07 -3.21 -22.84
N TYR A 3 8.14 -3.93 -22.49
CA TYR A 3 8.11 -4.97 -21.48
C TYR A 3 7.90 -4.27 -20.13
N ILE A 4 6.65 -4.22 -19.65
CA ILE A 4 6.33 -3.81 -18.29
C ILE A 4 6.42 -5.09 -17.45
N GLY A 5 7.63 -5.63 -17.31
CA GLY A 5 7.89 -6.89 -16.62
C GLY A 5 8.38 -6.62 -15.22
N GLU A 6 7.73 -7.23 -14.23
CA GLU A 6 8.19 -7.72 -12.91
C GLU A 6 9.28 -6.96 -12.09
N ASP A 7 10.30 -6.36 -12.70
CA ASP A 7 11.40 -5.62 -12.05
C ASP A 7 10.91 -4.40 -11.24
N ASN A 8 9.87 -3.69 -11.73
CA ASN A 8 9.40 -2.46 -11.09
C ASN A 8 8.84 -2.68 -9.66
N ILE A 9 8.28 -3.86 -9.35
CA ILE A 9 7.75 -4.15 -8.01
C ILE A 9 8.90 -4.48 -7.03
N SER A 10 9.94 -5.18 -7.50
CA SER A 10 11.16 -5.42 -6.73
C SER A 10 11.84 -4.11 -6.37
N ASP A 11 12.02 -3.22 -7.35
CA ASP A 11 12.70 -1.93 -7.16
C ASP A 11 11.99 -1.02 -6.13
N ILE A 12 10.65 -1.10 -6.07
CA ILE A 12 9.85 -0.37 -5.08
C ILE A 12 10.05 -0.95 -3.68
N ASN A 13 9.98 -2.27 -3.53
CA ASN A 13 10.17 -2.93 -2.23
C ASN A 13 11.60 -2.73 -1.73
N ASP A 14 12.60 -2.86 -2.59
CA ASP A 14 14.01 -2.65 -2.25
C ASP A 14 14.27 -1.20 -1.79
N PHE A 15 13.64 -0.21 -2.44
CA PHE A 15 13.71 1.19 -2.01
C PHE A 15 13.00 1.44 -0.67
N LEU A 16 11.80 0.87 -0.48
CA LEU A 16 11.06 1.00 0.77
C LEU A 16 11.77 0.30 1.93
N GLU A 17 12.46 -0.81 1.66
CA GLU A 17 13.27 -1.54 2.62
C GLU A 17 14.53 -0.76 2.99
N ALA A 18 15.26 -0.24 2.00
CA ALA A 18 16.44 0.60 2.22
C ALA A 18 16.10 1.90 2.98
N SER A 19 14.90 2.46 2.78
CA SER A 19 14.43 3.65 3.50
C SER A 19 13.83 3.35 4.88
N GLY A 20 13.72 2.07 5.27
CA GLY A 20 13.09 1.64 6.52
C GLY A 20 11.57 1.80 6.55
N LYS A 21 10.97 2.31 5.48
CA LYS A 21 9.54 2.62 5.37
C LYS A 21 8.68 1.38 5.21
N ILE A 22 9.24 0.29 4.66
CA ILE A 22 8.50 -0.98 4.51
C ILE A 22 8.12 -1.59 5.85
N LYS A 23 8.98 -1.48 6.87
CA LYS A 23 8.68 -1.98 8.23
C LYS A 23 7.55 -1.20 8.87
N GLU A 24 7.52 0.10 8.65
CA GLU A 24 6.48 0.99 9.15
C GLU A 24 5.14 0.69 8.47
N ILE A 25 5.13 0.49 7.14
CA ILE A 25 3.96 0.06 6.36
C ILE A 25 3.44 -1.30 6.84
N ASN A 26 4.32 -2.29 7.00
CA ASN A 26 3.92 -3.62 7.47
C ASN A 26 3.29 -3.57 8.87
N ASN A 27 3.80 -2.71 9.77
CA ASN A 27 3.20 -2.52 11.09
C ASN A 27 1.80 -1.90 11.01
N PHE A 28 1.55 -0.97 10.07
CA PHE A 28 0.20 -0.48 9.80
C PHE A 28 -0.70 -1.60 9.28
N ASP A 29 -0.23 -2.39 8.32
CA ASP A 29 -1.00 -3.49 7.74
C ASP A 29 -1.36 -4.55 8.81
N GLU A 30 -0.43 -4.91 9.69
CA GLU A 30 -0.69 -5.81 10.82
C GLU A 30 -1.75 -5.24 11.78
N LYS A 31 -1.69 -3.94 12.10
CA LYS A 31 -2.70 -3.29 12.93
C LYS A 31 -4.06 -3.30 12.23
N ILE A 32 -4.14 -2.91 10.96
CA ILE A 32 -5.40 -2.88 10.21
C ILE A 32 -6.04 -4.28 10.19
N ILE A 33 -5.26 -5.34 9.98
CA ILE A 33 -5.75 -6.73 10.02
C ILE A 33 -6.31 -7.07 11.41
N ASN A 34 -5.63 -6.68 12.50
CA ASN A 34 -6.13 -6.91 13.85
C ASN A 34 -7.46 -6.18 14.10
N TYR A 35 -7.56 -4.93 13.67
CA TYR A 35 -8.80 -4.15 13.74
C TYR A 35 -9.93 -4.79 12.93
N GLU A 36 -9.65 -5.33 11.74
CA GLU A 36 -10.62 -6.07 10.93
C GLU A 36 -11.13 -7.33 11.64
N ASN A 37 -10.24 -8.09 12.27
CA ASN A 37 -10.62 -9.29 13.01
C ASN A 37 -11.48 -8.95 14.24
N GLU A 38 -11.13 -7.88 14.95
CA GLU A 38 -11.92 -7.39 16.09
C GLU A 38 -13.30 -6.90 15.66
N LEU A 39 -13.39 -6.12 14.56
CA LEU A 39 -14.66 -5.69 13.98
C LEU A 39 -15.54 -6.86 13.58
N ASN A 40 -14.98 -7.87 12.91
CA ASN A 40 -15.73 -9.09 12.54
C ASN A 40 -16.28 -9.81 13.78
N THR A 41 -15.54 -9.81 14.89
CA THR A 41 -15.96 -10.40 16.15
C THR A 41 -17.12 -9.59 16.76
N LEU A 42 -16.99 -8.27 16.84
CA LEU A 42 -18.03 -7.37 17.35
C LEU A 42 -19.31 -7.43 16.50
N GLU A 43 -19.20 -7.49 15.18
CA GLU A 43 -20.33 -7.66 14.27
C GLU A 43 -21.04 -9.00 14.49
N SER A 44 -20.27 -10.07 14.66
CA SER A 44 -20.83 -11.40 14.97
C SER A 44 -21.58 -11.40 16.31
N GLU A 45 -21.02 -10.75 17.33
CA GLU A 45 -21.67 -10.56 18.63
C GLU A 45 -22.97 -9.75 18.52
N ARG A 46 -22.95 -8.65 17.76
CA ARG A 46 -24.13 -7.82 17.49
C ARG A 46 -25.24 -8.63 16.81
N ILE A 47 -24.91 -9.39 15.77
CA ILE A 47 -25.87 -10.25 15.06
C ILE A 47 -26.46 -11.29 16.02
N SER A 48 -25.63 -11.94 16.83
CA SER A 48 -26.09 -12.89 17.85
C SER A 48 -27.03 -12.23 18.87
N SER A 49 -26.72 -11.02 19.34
CA SER A 49 -27.57 -10.27 20.26
C SER A 49 -28.90 -9.86 19.62
N GLN A 50 -28.90 -9.45 18.34
CA GLN A 50 -30.12 -9.16 17.58
C GLN A 50 -31.03 -10.39 17.43
N LEU A 51 -30.45 -11.57 17.21
CA LEU A 51 -31.21 -12.82 17.18
C LEU A 51 -31.87 -13.11 18.54
N LYS A 52 -31.14 -12.92 19.64
CA LYS A 52 -31.70 -13.08 21.00
C LYS A 52 -32.81 -12.08 21.30
N VAL A 53 -32.70 -10.84 20.81
CA VAL A 53 -33.78 -9.84 20.91
C VAL A 53 -35.03 -10.34 20.19
N SER A 54 -34.91 -10.83 18.95
CA SER A 54 -36.06 -11.38 18.21
C SER A 54 -36.72 -12.54 18.96
N GLU A 55 -35.93 -13.47 19.50
CA GLU A 55 -36.45 -14.59 20.29
C GLU A 55 -37.16 -14.14 21.58
N ALA A 56 -36.63 -13.11 22.25
CA ALA A 56 -37.23 -12.55 23.46
C ALA A 56 -38.53 -11.80 23.14
N GLU A 57 -38.59 -11.08 22.02
CA GLU A 57 -39.81 -10.41 21.53
C GLU A 57 -40.91 -11.42 21.21
N ASP A 58 -40.58 -12.52 20.52
CA ASP A 58 -41.52 -13.61 20.22
C ASP A 58 -42.07 -14.25 21.51
N LYS A 59 -41.20 -14.55 22.49
CA LYS A 59 -41.61 -15.07 23.81
C LYS A 59 -42.49 -14.09 24.56
N LEU A 60 -42.18 -12.80 24.53
CA LEU A 60 -42.98 -11.75 25.14
C LEU A 60 -44.38 -11.70 24.52
N GLN A 61 -44.47 -11.82 23.20
CA GLN A 61 -45.73 -11.83 22.48
C GLN A 61 -46.57 -13.06 22.88
N GLU A 62 -45.99 -14.26 22.93
CA GLU A 62 -46.68 -15.45 23.42
C GLU A 62 -47.19 -15.30 24.86
N LEU A 63 -46.38 -14.72 25.74
CA LEU A 63 -46.76 -14.48 27.13
C LEU A 63 -47.92 -13.47 27.22
N LYS A 64 -47.89 -12.40 26.43
CA LYS A 64 -48.98 -11.41 26.33
C LYS A 64 -50.28 -12.05 25.82
N ASP A 65 -50.20 -12.97 24.87
CA ASP A 65 -51.38 -13.67 24.36
C ASP A 65 -51.94 -14.69 25.36
N LYS A 66 -51.07 -15.36 26.14
CA LYS A 66 -51.48 -16.22 27.27
C LYS A 66 -52.14 -15.42 28.40
N LEU A 67 -51.67 -14.21 28.69
CA LEU A 67 -52.24 -13.31 29.70
C LEU A 67 -53.70 -12.93 29.37
N LYS A 68 -54.04 -12.74 28.09
CA LYS A 68 -55.42 -12.46 27.64
C LYS A 68 -56.39 -13.62 27.93
N GLY A 69 -55.89 -14.83 28.18
CA GLY A 69 -56.70 -16.05 28.41
C GLY A 69 -56.62 -16.67 29.80
N SER A 70 -55.70 -16.24 30.68
CA SER A 70 -55.54 -16.76 32.05
C SER A 70 -54.78 -15.78 32.95
N ASN A 71 -55.26 -15.60 34.19
CA ASN A 71 -54.94 -14.43 35.01
C ASN A 71 -53.86 -14.62 36.09
N ASN A 72 -53.28 -15.81 36.28
CA ASN A 72 -52.38 -16.06 37.43
C ASN A 72 -50.94 -16.37 37.00
N GLY A 73 -50.01 -15.46 37.32
CA GLY A 73 -48.55 -15.69 37.31
C GLY A 73 -47.80 -15.38 36.01
N VAL A 74 -48.49 -14.92 34.96
CA VAL A 74 -47.88 -14.57 33.66
C VAL A 74 -47.24 -13.18 33.68
N GLU A 75 -47.79 -12.25 34.46
CA GLU A 75 -47.29 -10.86 34.58
C GLU A 75 -45.83 -10.80 35.03
N GLY A 76 -45.45 -11.56 36.07
CA GLY A 76 -44.06 -11.61 36.54
C GLY A 76 -43.08 -12.20 35.53
N LYS A 77 -43.54 -13.07 34.62
CA LYS A 77 -42.71 -13.58 33.51
C LYS A 77 -42.53 -12.53 32.42
N ILE A 78 -43.59 -11.81 32.09
CA ILE A 78 -43.55 -10.68 31.14
C ILE A 78 -42.60 -9.59 31.65
N GLU A 79 -42.68 -9.26 32.94
CA GLU A 79 -41.80 -8.27 33.54
C GLU A 79 -40.34 -8.69 33.43
N LYS A 80 -40.02 -9.94 33.79
CA LYS A 80 -38.67 -10.50 33.66
C LYS A 80 -38.15 -10.47 32.22
N GLU A 81 -38.96 -10.91 31.25
CA GLU A 81 -38.57 -10.92 29.84
C GLU A 81 -38.37 -9.49 29.29
N ASN A 82 -39.18 -8.52 29.73
CA ASN A 82 -38.96 -7.10 29.38
C ASN A 82 -37.63 -6.57 29.93
N THR A 83 -37.24 -6.96 31.15
CA THR A 83 -35.94 -6.55 31.71
C THR A 83 -34.77 -7.15 30.92
N GLU A 84 -34.86 -8.43 30.56
CA GLU A 84 -33.86 -9.12 29.73
C GLU A 84 -33.77 -8.49 28.33
N LEU A 85 -34.92 -8.19 27.70
CA LEU A 85 -34.99 -7.50 26.41
C LEU A 85 -34.30 -6.13 26.47
N LYS A 86 -34.58 -5.35 27.52
CA LYS A 86 -33.96 -4.04 27.71
C LYS A 86 -32.44 -4.15 27.83
N GLN A 87 -31.93 -5.12 28.61
CA GLN A 87 -30.50 -5.36 28.73
C GLN A 87 -29.85 -5.75 27.40
N LEU A 88 -30.53 -6.56 26.58
CA LEU A 88 -30.04 -6.93 25.25
C LEU A 88 -29.99 -5.70 24.31
N LEU A 89 -31.01 -4.84 24.34
CA LEU A 89 -31.04 -3.61 23.53
C LEU A 89 -29.96 -2.60 23.95
N ASP A 90 -29.73 -2.46 25.26
CA ASP A 90 -28.65 -1.64 25.81
C ASP A 90 -27.27 -2.19 25.34
N SER A 91 -27.08 -3.51 25.42
CA SER A 91 -25.86 -4.18 24.95
C SER A 91 -25.63 -4.05 23.44
N ILE A 92 -26.68 -4.12 22.61
CA ILE A 92 -26.58 -3.87 21.16
C ILE A 92 -26.13 -2.43 20.91
N SER A 93 -26.69 -1.47 21.65
CA SER A 93 -26.33 -0.06 21.51
C SER A 93 -24.85 0.18 21.85
N GLU A 94 -24.34 -0.45 22.90
CA GLU A 94 -22.91 -0.42 23.24
C GLU A 94 -22.03 -1.05 22.15
N LEU A 95 -22.45 -2.19 21.59
CA LEU A 95 -21.73 -2.83 20.48
C LEU A 95 -21.71 -1.94 19.22
N GLU A 96 -22.80 -1.25 18.91
CA GLU A 96 -22.86 -0.32 17.77
C GLU A 96 -21.92 0.87 17.94
N ILE A 97 -21.83 1.43 19.15
CA ILE A 97 -20.86 2.48 19.48
C ILE A 97 -19.43 1.95 19.29
N ASN A 98 -19.11 0.79 19.88
CA ASN A 98 -17.77 0.20 19.79
C ASN A 98 -17.39 -0.10 18.33
N ILE A 99 -18.30 -0.65 17.53
CA ILE A 99 -18.07 -0.89 16.09
C ILE A 99 -17.79 0.43 15.38
N SER A 100 -18.56 1.48 15.66
CA SER A 100 -18.36 2.79 15.03
C SER A 100 -17.01 3.41 15.39
N GLU A 101 -16.64 3.42 16.67
CA GLU A 101 -15.36 3.95 17.15
C GLU A 101 -14.19 3.19 16.51
N LYS A 102 -14.26 1.85 16.53
CA LYS A 102 -13.22 0.98 15.98
C LYS A 102 -13.09 1.11 14.46
N THR A 103 -14.19 1.31 13.75
CA THR A 103 -14.19 1.59 12.30
C THR A 103 -13.49 2.91 12.02
N SER A 104 -13.78 3.96 12.79
CA SER A 104 -13.12 5.26 12.65
C SER A 104 -11.61 5.15 12.89
N GLU A 105 -11.18 4.46 13.95
CA GLU A 105 -9.75 4.23 14.23
C GLU A 105 -9.05 3.47 13.10
N LYS A 106 -9.72 2.46 12.52
CA LYS A 106 -9.19 1.72 11.37
C LYS A 106 -9.04 2.63 10.15
N ASP A 107 -10.04 3.44 9.84
CA ASP A 107 -10.03 4.35 8.69
C ASP A 107 -8.92 5.42 8.81
N GLU A 108 -8.69 5.92 10.03
CA GLU A 108 -7.58 6.82 10.33
C GLU A 108 -6.22 6.14 10.08
N LEU A 109 -6.01 4.93 10.62
CA LEU A 109 -4.79 4.16 10.38
C LEU A 109 -4.55 3.87 8.90
N GLN A 110 -5.62 3.56 8.16
CA GLN A 110 -5.54 3.31 6.73
C GLN A 110 -5.14 4.58 5.95
N THR A 111 -5.69 5.73 6.35
CA THR A 111 -5.33 7.03 5.77
C THR A 111 -3.86 7.36 6.03
N GLU A 112 -3.37 7.14 7.26
CA GLU A 112 -1.96 7.37 7.61
C GLU A 112 -1.01 6.46 6.81
N ARG A 113 -1.37 5.17 6.66
CA ARG A 113 -0.62 4.21 5.85
C ARG A 113 -0.53 4.67 4.40
N ASP A 114 -1.66 5.06 3.80
CA ASP A 114 -1.71 5.48 2.40
C ASP A 114 -0.93 6.78 2.16
N GLU A 115 -0.95 7.72 3.11
CA GLU A 115 -0.10 8.91 3.05
C GLU A 115 1.39 8.57 3.09
N LEU A 116 1.79 7.64 3.95
CA LEU A 116 3.18 7.19 4.06
C LEU A 116 3.65 6.57 2.75
N VAL A 117 2.85 5.68 2.17
CA VAL A 117 3.13 5.06 0.86
C VAL A 117 3.27 6.13 -0.21
N LYS A 118 2.34 7.09 -0.28
CA LYS A 118 2.38 8.20 -1.24
C LYS A 118 3.66 9.03 -1.10
N LYS A 119 4.03 9.42 0.12
CA LYS A 119 5.26 10.19 0.39
C LYS A 119 6.50 9.41 -0.07
N SER A 120 6.56 8.11 0.23
CA SER A 120 7.67 7.25 -0.20
C SER A 120 7.78 7.13 -1.72
N LEU A 121 6.66 6.94 -2.43
CA LEU A 121 6.64 6.87 -3.89
C LEU A 121 7.08 8.18 -4.55
N MET A 122 6.70 9.33 -3.97
CA MET A 122 7.17 10.64 -4.45
C MET A 122 8.69 10.79 -4.30
N ILE A 123 9.26 10.29 -3.22
CA ILE A 123 10.72 10.30 -3.01
C ILE A 123 11.40 9.38 -4.03
N LEU A 124 10.91 8.16 -4.23
CA LEU A 124 11.44 7.22 -5.23
C LEU A 124 11.47 7.86 -6.62
N HIS A 125 10.34 8.43 -7.06
CA HIS A 125 10.26 9.12 -8.34
C HIS A 125 11.29 10.26 -8.46
N SER A 126 11.45 11.07 -7.41
CA SER A 126 12.43 12.16 -7.38
C SER A 126 13.87 11.64 -7.48
N THR A 127 14.19 10.54 -6.81
CA THR A 127 15.50 9.89 -6.87
C THR A 127 15.79 9.35 -8.26
N MET A 128 14.89 8.56 -8.84
CA MET A 128 15.03 8.02 -10.20
C MET A 128 15.20 9.13 -11.24
N LYS A 129 14.45 10.22 -11.10
CA LYS A 129 14.59 11.39 -11.99
C LYS A 129 15.98 12.02 -11.92
N LYS A 130 16.56 12.13 -10.72
CA LYS A 130 17.93 12.64 -10.54
C LYS A 130 18.98 11.70 -11.13
N GLU A 131 18.81 10.40 -10.95
CA GLU A 131 19.72 9.39 -11.50
C GLU A 131 19.68 9.38 -13.03
N HIS A 132 18.49 9.45 -13.63
CA HIS A 132 18.34 9.58 -15.08
C HIS A 132 19.06 10.83 -15.61
N GLN A 133 18.85 11.98 -14.97
CA GLN A 133 19.54 13.22 -15.36
C GLN A 133 21.06 13.14 -15.22
N LYS A 134 21.56 12.36 -14.27
CA LYS A 134 23.00 12.12 -14.11
C LYS A 134 23.51 11.24 -15.25
N ALA A 135 22.79 10.16 -15.57
CA ALA A 135 23.13 9.27 -16.68
C ALA A 135 23.15 10.02 -18.03
N ASP A 136 22.17 10.91 -18.28
CA ASP A 136 22.14 11.75 -19.48
C ASP A 136 23.39 12.64 -19.60
N LYS A 137 23.80 13.27 -18.49
CA LYS A 137 25.01 14.12 -18.45
C LYS A 137 26.28 13.32 -18.68
N GLU A 138 26.38 12.13 -18.07
CA GLU A 138 27.52 11.23 -18.27
C GLU A 138 27.58 10.74 -19.72
N HIS A 139 26.44 10.41 -20.32
CA HIS A 139 26.34 10.01 -21.71
C HIS A 139 26.78 11.15 -22.65
N ALA A 140 26.28 12.37 -22.44
CA ALA A 140 26.70 13.54 -23.21
C ALA A 140 28.23 13.75 -23.14
N ARG A 141 28.81 13.65 -21.94
CA ARG A 141 30.26 13.76 -21.74
C ARG A 141 31.02 12.66 -22.48
N TYR A 142 30.52 11.43 -22.46
CA TYR A 142 31.12 10.32 -23.21
C TYR A 142 31.11 10.59 -24.72
N VAL A 143 29.98 11.05 -25.27
CA VAL A 143 29.85 11.37 -26.70
C VAL A 143 30.82 12.48 -27.11
N GLU A 144 30.99 13.52 -26.30
CA GLU A 144 31.97 14.58 -26.55
C GLU A 144 33.41 14.03 -26.58
N LEU A 145 33.80 13.27 -25.56
CA LEU A 145 35.14 12.65 -25.49
C LEU A 145 35.39 11.71 -26.66
N TYR A 146 34.42 10.87 -27.01
CA TYR A 146 34.50 9.98 -28.15
C TYR A 146 34.71 10.75 -29.47
N THR A 147 33.97 11.85 -29.65
CA THR A 147 34.09 12.70 -30.85
C THR A 147 35.46 13.37 -30.92
N GLN A 148 35.98 13.87 -29.80
CA GLN A 148 37.31 14.47 -29.71
C GLN A 148 38.42 13.46 -30.03
N GLU A 149 38.37 12.26 -29.44
CA GLU A 149 39.34 11.20 -29.70
C GLU A 149 39.29 10.72 -31.15
N ARG A 150 38.09 10.59 -31.73
CA ARG A 150 37.92 10.26 -33.14
C ARG A 150 38.55 11.33 -34.05
N ALA A 151 38.39 12.62 -33.74
CA ALA A 151 39.01 13.70 -34.49
C ALA A 151 40.54 13.65 -34.43
N LYS A 152 41.12 13.42 -33.23
CA LYS A 152 42.57 13.24 -33.05
C LYS A 152 43.11 12.07 -33.86
N LYS A 153 42.40 10.93 -33.82
CA LYS A 153 42.77 9.75 -34.61
C LYS A 153 42.83 10.07 -36.11
N HIS A 154 41.80 10.72 -36.65
CA HIS A 154 41.78 11.10 -38.07
C HIS A 154 42.86 12.12 -38.45
N ASP A 155 43.23 13.04 -37.55
CA ASP A 155 44.35 13.96 -37.77
C ASP A 155 45.70 13.22 -37.80
N LEU A 156 45.91 12.28 -36.87
CA LEU A 156 47.10 11.41 -36.84
C LEU A 156 47.19 10.53 -38.10
N GLU A 157 46.09 9.91 -38.52
CA GLU A 157 46.03 9.13 -39.76
C GLU A 157 46.45 9.97 -40.98
N ARG A 158 45.97 11.21 -41.08
CA ARG A 158 46.37 12.14 -42.16
C ARG A 158 47.84 12.50 -42.09
N LYS A 159 48.36 12.84 -40.90
CA LYS A 159 49.79 13.14 -40.70
C LYS A 159 50.68 11.96 -41.07
N MET A 160 50.31 10.75 -40.65
CA MET A 160 51.03 9.52 -41.01
C MET A 160 51.00 9.28 -42.52
N MET A 161 49.85 9.44 -43.18
CA MET A 161 49.73 9.27 -44.62
C MET A 161 50.60 10.28 -45.39
N ASN A 162 50.60 11.55 -44.97
CA ASN A 162 51.44 12.58 -45.56
C ASN A 162 52.94 12.27 -45.40
N LEU A 163 53.35 11.81 -44.21
CA LEU A 163 54.72 11.37 -43.96
C LEU A 163 55.11 10.19 -44.87
N LYS A 164 54.25 9.17 -44.97
CA LYS A 164 54.44 8.02 -45.87
C LYS A 164 54.65 8.48 -47.32
N MET A 165 53.84 9.42 -47.80
CA MET A 165 53.98 9.97 -49.15
C MET A 165 55.29 10.75 -49.34
N MET A 166 55.65 11.62 -48.38
CA MET A 166 56.89 12.39 -48.45
C MET A 166 58.13 11.49 -48.53
N VAL A 167 58.17 10.46 -47.69
CA VAL A 167 59.31 9.53 -47.63
C VAL A 167 59.41 8.71 -48.90
N TYR A 168 58.28 8.21 -49.41
CA TYR A 168 58.26 7.50 -50.68
C TYR A 168 58.72 8.38 -51.84
N LYS A 169 58.22 9.62 -51.93
CA LYS A 169 58.54 10.55 -53.02
C LYS A 169 60.01 10.99 -53.01
N ASN A 170 60.57 11.27 -51.84
CA ASN A 170 61.93 11.83 -51.73
C ASN A 170 63.01 10.76 -51.65
N TYR A 171 62.70 9.57 -51.13
CA TYR A 171 63.71 8.54 -50.85
C TYR A 171 63.40 7.18 -51.49
N GLY A 172 62.26 7.00 -52.17
CA GLY A 172 61.85 5.72 -52.75
C GLY A 172 61.52 4.63 -51.71
N LEU A 173 61.48 4.98 -50.43
CA LEU A 173 61.26 4.05 -49.32
C LEU A 173 59.78 4.01 -48.94
N ARG A 174 59.22 2.81 -48.79
CA ARG A 174 57.85 2.61 -48.32
C ARG A 174 57.83 2.38 -46.82
N LEU A 175 57.26 3.33 -46.08
CA LEU A 175 57.00 3.19 -44.65
C LEU A 175 55.74 2.35 -44.41
N ILE A 176 55.85 1.31 -43.58
CA ILE A 176 54.74 0.42 -43.17
C ILE A 176 53.94 1.10 -42.05
#